data_AF-A0A382DUG7-F1
#
_entry.id   AF-A0A382DUG7-F1
#
_cell.length_a   1.000
_cell.length_b   1.000
_cell.length_c   1.000
_cell.angle_alpha   90.00
_cell.angle_beta   90.00
_cell.angle_gamma   90.00
#
_symmetry.space_group_name_H-M   'P 1'
#
loop_
_entity.id
_entity.type
_entity.pdbx_description
1 polymer ?
#
loop_
_entity_poly.entity_id
_entity_poly.type
_entity_poly.pdbx_seq_one_letter_code
_entity_poly.pdbx_strand_id
1 'polypeptide(L)'
;MRKVLFTTVVFLGLLAGLCANDIVPQGTTNNLQTELEPNQEPLDDTVLNPLNRECLNHNAAWNYLWYGEAGVGRASLFLLEAGEYALESVYIADYSNTWIGLTEATASITVATTDADGTTLASIAEATMTTDGDVGEVTWENTTFELAQATYVKVVILSQTLVDGDGDGVTDEYAPFLLSDDGSDPQGCGTDANGVYSAGSYNWDIEFCASPTADPLPAVFFSEYAEGSSNNKYLEIYNGTGAEISLDDYVILGNYNGNPWSETFTFAAGATLAAGDVYVIANASASDAILALADEALAYADPWYTAAFNGDDVRALALADDPENNIIDIIGTLDFDGDGVEGEGDEDDPGGGFDVAGVSEATKDHTLVRAPGSDGNEGDWAVSAGTTSDDSEYSVEERPTADYTPATLGSHVDCDANALTIYMNDSWGDGWNGNVLTIGEEVFGSDFTTGLADTASACLVDGSYSVTCDGGSYQSEVSWQIVDAAGTVLLEGGAPYSGVLILGESDDVLGCTDPDAENYNPDATVDDGSCYYAGDSCNIAIEYTGDFDGLDPVTGAT
;
A
#
# COMPACT_ATOMS: atom_id res chain seq x y z
N MET A 1 -28.25 -64.76 45.69
CA MET A 1 -27.06 -63.89 45.82
C MET A 1 -26.67 -63.41 44.43
N ARG A 2 -26.72 -62.08 44.24
CA ARG A 2 -25.94 -61.20 43.33
C ARG A 2 -25.70 -61.52 41.84
N LYS A 3 -26.11 -60.51 41.03
CA LYS A 3 -25.46 -59.85 39.86
C LYS A 3 -25.41 -60.70 38.57
N VAL A 4 -25.73 -60.23 37.35
CA VAL A 4 -25.50 -58.95 36.64
C VAL A 4 -26.56 -58.83 35.51
N LEU A 5 -27.07 -57.64 35.20
CA LEU A 5 -27.55 -57.28 33.86
C LEU A 5 -27.30 -55.77 33.62
N PHE A 6 -26.38 -55.45 32.71
CA PHE A 6 -26.33 -54.21 31.92
C PHE A 6 -27.58 -54.23 30.98
N THR A 7 -28.20 -53.15 30.48
CA THR A 7 -27.66 -52.05 29.66
C THR A 7 -28.80 -51.02 29.44
N THR A 8 -28.45 -49.73 29.50
CA THR A 8 -29.00 -48.58 28.74
C THR A 8 -30.52 -48.34 28.68
N VAL A 9 -30.98 -47.47 29.58
CA VAL A 9 -32.07 -46.51 29.34
C VAL A 9 -31.51 -45.16 29.75
N VAL A 10 -31.87 -44.09 29.03
CA VAL A 10 -31.43 -42.69 29.16
C VAL A 10 -30.16 -42.39 28.37
N PHE A 11 -30.29 -41.98 27.10
CA PHE A 11 -29.37 -41.05 26.41
C PHE A 11 -29.86 -40.69 24.97
N LEU A 12 -31.16 -40.46 24.76
CA LEU A 12 -31.67 -39.98 23.45
C LEU A 12 -32.52 -38.70 23.54
N GLY A 13 -32.82 -38.21 24.74
CA GLY A 13 -33.64 -36.99 24.93
C GLY A 13 -32.87 -35.80 25.49
N LEU A 14 -31.53 -35.87 25.53
CA LEU A 14 -30.69 -34.80 26.08
C LEU A 14 -29.82 -34.08 25.04
N LEU A 15 -29.67 -34.61 23.82
CA LEU A 15 -28.89 -33.95 22.76
C LEU A 15 -29.72 -32.94 21.95
N ALA A 16 -31.01 -33.18 21.74
CA ALA A 16 -31.88 -32.24 21.00
C ALA A 16 -32.15 -30.91 21.74
N GLY A 17 -31.82 -30.83 23.04
CA GLY A 17 -31.97 -29.60 23.83
C GLY A 17 -30.80 -28.63 23.73
N LEU A 18 -29.67 -29.02 23.15
CA LEU A 18 -28.49 -28.14 23.01
C LEU A 18 -28.60 -27.18 21.82
N CYS A 19 -29.55 -27.41 20.90
CA CYS A 19 -29.75 -26.57 19.72
C CYS A 19 -30.84 -25.50 19.93
N ALA A 20 -31.51 -25.49 21.09
CA ALA A 20 -32.62 -24.60 21.39
C ALA A 20 -32.29 -23.68 22.58
N ASN A 21 -31.78 -22.48 22.28
CA ASN A 21 -31.86 -21.27 23.14
C ASN A 21 -31.41 -21.38 24.61
N ASP A 22 -30.16 -21.77 24.88
CA ASP A 22 -29.57 -21.53 26.22
C ASP A 22 -28.41 -20.54 26.13
N ILE A 23 -28.71 -19.29 26.49
CA ILE A 23 -27.75 -18.22 26.83
C ILE A 23 -26.95 -18.69 28.04
N VAL A 24 -25.65 -18.94 27.90
CA VAL A 24 -24.76 -19.28 29.01
C VAL A 24 -24.07 -18.01 29.54
N PRO A 25 -23.98 -17.78 30.87
CA PRO A 25 -23.28 -16.62 31.42
C PRO A 25 -21.76 -16.78 31.31
N GLN A 26 -21.08 -15.78 30.74
CA GLN A 26 -19.63 -15.76 30.56
C GLN A 26 -18.85 -15.69 31.89
N GLY A 27 -17.72 -16.42 31.93
CA GLY A 27 -16.74 -16.43 33.01
C GLY A 27 -15.64 -15.38 32.81
N THR A 28 -15.02 -14.97 33.91
CA THR A 28 -14.07 -13.85 34.00
C THR A 28 -12.61 -14.27 33.81
N THR A 29 -11.83 -13.60 32.93
CA THR A 29 -10.39 -13.29 33.15
C THR A 29 -9.85 -12.15 32.26
N ASN A 30 -9.63 -10.96 32.88
CA ASN A 30 -8.52 -9.96 32.79
C ASN A 30 -7.35 -10.20 31.79
N ASN A 31 -6.68 -9.21 31.15
CA ASN A 31 -6.57 -7.75 31.36
C ASN A 31 -5.76 -7.03 30.24
N LEU A 32 -6.14 -5.78 29.88
CA LEU A 32 -5.46 -4.68 29.12
C LEU A 32 -6.16 -4.34 27.77
N GLN A 33 -7.12 -3.42 27.57
CA GLN A 33 -7.86 -2.43 28.38
C GLN A 33 -8.84 -3.08 29.39
N THR A 34 -9.20 -2.35 30.45
CA THR A 34 -9.73 -2.94 31.70
C THR A 34 -11.24 -3.10 31.81
N GLU A 35 -12.06 -2.60 30.89
CA GLU A 35 -13.49 -2.94 30.81
C GLU A 35 -13.91 -2.95 29.33
N LEU A 36 -14.05 -4.16 28.75
CA LEU A 36 -14.95 -4.36 27.62
C LEU A 36 -16.32 -3.81 28.05
N GLU A 37 -16.98 -3.02 27.22
CA GLU A 37 -18.38 -2.70 27.49
C GLU A 37 -19.16 -4.04 27.53
N PRO A 38 -20.31 -4.15 28.24
CA PRO A 38 -20.97 -5.42 28.54
C PRO A 38 -21.38 -6.34 27.37
N ASN A 39 -20.98 -6.04 26.13
CA ASN A 39 -21.41 -6.63 24.87
C ASN A 39 -20.29 -6.74 23.80
N GLN A 40 -19.00 -6.76 24.20
CA GLN A 40 -17.86 -6.92 23.29
C GLN A 40 -17.07 -8.20 23.62
N GLU A 41 -16.67 -8.98 22.61
CA GLU A 41 -15.73 -10.11 22.73
C GLU A 41 -14.61 -9.99 21.66
N PRO A 42 -13.32 -10.09 22.03
CA PRO A 42 -12.20 -10.06 21.08
C PRO A 42 -12.01 -11.41 20.37
N LEU A 43 -11.71 -11.40 19.05
CA LEU A 43 -11.34 -12.61 18.30
C LEU A 43 -9.90 -13.07 18.64
N ASP A 44 -9.69 -14.36 18.97
CA ASP A 44 -8.37 -14.94 19.28
C ASP A 44 -7.62 -15.39 18.00
N ASP A 45 -6.65 -14.58 17.59
CA ASP A 45 -5.82 -14.73 16.38
C ASP A 45 -4.68 -15.76 16.54
N THR A 46 -5.02 -17.04 16.72
CA THR A 46 -3.98 -18.11 16.69
C THR A 46 -4.08 -19.05 15.49
N VAL A 47 -5.07 -18.87 14.62
CA VAL A 47 -5.22 -19.68 13.41
C VAL A 47 -5.80 -18.83 12.27
N LEU A 48 -4.95 -18.37 11.35
CA LEU A 48 -5.13 -18.22 9.89
C LEU A 48 -4.51 -16.91 9.34
N ASN A 49 -3.35 -17.04 8.69
CA ASN A 49 -2.80 -16.00 7.83
C ASN A 49 -2.52 -16.61 6.44
N PRO A 50 -3.44 -16.46 5.46
CA PRO A 50 -3.11 -16.64 4.06
C PRO A 50 -2.46 -15.37 3.49
N LEU A 51 -1.17 -15.47 3.18
CA LEU A 51 -0.23 -14.44 2.71
C LEU A 51 -0.55 -13.74 1.36
N ASN A 52 -1.81 -13.59 0.94
CA ASN A 52 -2.10 -13.07 -0.40
C ASN A 52 -3.47 -12.41 -0.55
N ARG A 53 -3.68 -11.19 -0.02
CA ARG A 53 -4.88 -10.38 -0.30
C ARG A 53 -4.55 -8.88 -0.39
N GLU A 54 -5.11 -8.23 -1.41
CA GLU A 54 -4.85 -6.83 -1.84
C GLU A 54 -5.77 -5.78 -1.17
N CYS A 55 -6.68 -6.17 -0.27
CA CYS A 55 -7.61 -5.22 0.37
C CYS A 55 -6.99 -4.56 1.62
N LEU A 56 -6.98 -3.21 1.65
CA LEU A 56 -6.72 -2.39 2.84
C LEU A 56 -7.88 -2.49 3.85
N ASN A 57 -7.93 -3.57 4.64
CA ASN A 57 -8.48 -3.53 6.00
C ASN A 57 -8.19 -4.79 6.82
N HIS A 58 -6.95 -5.28 6.76
CA HIS A 58 -6.40 -6.06 7.87
C HIS A 58 -6.02 -5.09 8.99
N ASN A 59 -7.00 -4.63 9.77
CA ASN A 59 -6.67 -3.90 10.98
C ASN A 59 -6.17 -4.90 12.02
N ALA A 60 -4.86 -4.87 12.30
CA ALA A 60 -4.25 -5.60 13.42
C ALA A 60 -4.86 -5.17 14.78
N ALA A 61 -5.64 -4.08 14.82
CA ALA A 61 -6.43 -3.64 15.95
C ALA A 61 -7.86 -4.24 15.93
N TRP A 62 -7.94 -5.47 16.43
CA TRP A 62 -8.98 -5.93 17.35
C TRP A 62 -10.42 -5.87 16.82
N ASN A 63 -10.79 -6.95 16.14
CA ASN A 63 -12.16 -7.26 15.75
C ASN A 63 -13.00 -7.55 17.01
N TYR A 64 -14.01 -6.73 17.29
CA TYR A 64 -14.97 -7.00 18.35
C TYR A 64 -16.25 -7.60 17.76
N LEU A 65 -16.74 -8.68 18.36
CA LEU A 65 -18.13 -9.08 18.17
C LEU A 65 -19.03 -8.19 19.02
N TRP A 66 -19.96 -7.47 18.39
CA TRP A 66 -20.95 -6.68 19.13
C TRP A 66 -22.24 -7.48 19.39
N TYR A 67 -22.55 -7.71 20.67
CA TYR A 67 -23.79 -8.35 21.15
C TYR A 67 -24.80 -7.29 21.56
N GLY A 68 -25.43 -6.63 20.59
CA GLY A 68 -26.45 -5.63 20.89
C GLY A 68 -27.63 -6.08 21.74
N GLU A 69 -28.50 -5.13 22.09
CA GLU A 69 -29.81 -5.44 22.68
C GLU A 69 -30.57 -6.48 21.84
N ALA A 70 -31.38 -7.32 22.50
CA ALA A 70 -32.15 -8.37 21.84
C ALA A 70 -32.98 -7.83 20.65
N GLY A 71 -32.62 -8.25 19.43
CA GLY A 71 -33.30 -7.87 18.19
C GLY A 71 -32.50 -6.99 17.23
N VAL A 72 -31.28 -6.58 17.58
CA VAL A 72 -30.42 -5.74 16.70
C VAL A 72 -29.47 -6.57 15.81
N GLY A 73 -29.17 -7.83 16.16
CA GLY A 73 -28.28 -8.73 15.40
C GLY A 73 -26.80 -8.57 15.77
N ARG A 74 -25.97 -9.55 15.40
CA ARG A 74 -24.50 -9.48 15.57
C ARG A 74 -23.90 -8.69 14.39
N ALA A 75 -22.84 -7.93 14.63
CA ALA A 75 -22.16 -7.13 13.62
C ALA A 75 -20.64 -7.20 13.82
N SER A 76 -19.90 -7.16 12.71
CA SER A 76 -18.45 -6.94 12.70
C SER A 76 -18.19 -5.44 12.57
N LEU A 77 -17.27 -4.91 13.36
CA LEU A 77 -16.92 -3.49 13.39
C LEU A 77 -15.50 -3.28 12.85
N PHE A 78 -15.35 -2.28 11.99
CA PHE A 78 -14.10 -1.86 11.35
C PHE A 78 -13.89 -0.37 11.64
N LEU A 79 -12.75 0.03 12.19
CA LEU A 79 -12.43 1.45 12.39
C LEU A 79 -11.80 2.00 11.11
N LEU A 80 -12.40 3.04 10.54
CA LEU A 80 -11.86 3.75 9.38
C LEU A 80 -11.60 5.20 9.78
N GLU A 81 -10.56 5.79 9.18
CA GLU A 81 -10.20 7.20 9.35
C GLU A 81 -11.18 8.14 8.64
N ALA A 82 -10.97 9.45 8.80
CA ALA A 82 -11.71 10.45 8.04
C ALA A 82 -11.29 10.38 6.55
N GLY A 83 -12.24 10.40 5.64
CA GLY A 83 -11.94 10.30 4.21
C GLY A 83 -13.13 9.90 3.36
N GLU A 84 -12.97 9.97 2.04
CA GLU A 84 -13.90 9.38 1.08
C GLU A 84 -13.39 7.99 0.69
N TYR A 85 -14.28 7.00 0.65
CA TYR A 85 -13.96 5.59 0.43
C TYR A 85 -14.84 4.99 -0.66
N ALA A 86 -14.28 4.14 -1.50
CA ALA A 86 -14.93 3.25 -2.42
C ALA A 86 -15.23 1.96 -1.66
N LEU A 87 -16.51 1.64 -1.51
CA LEU A 87 -16.93 0.34 -1.04
C LEU A 87 -16.79 -0.66 -2.19
N GLU A 88 -15.94 -1.66 -2.02
CA GLU A 88 -15.62 -2.64 -3.07
C GLU A 88 -16.39 -3.93 -2.85
N SER A 89 -16.26 -4.54 -1.67
CA SER A 89 -16.86 -5.85 -1.41
C SER A 89 -17.08 -6.17 0.07
N VAL A 90 -17.97 -7.14 0.28
CA VAL A 90 -18.09 -7.90 1.54
C VAL A 90 -18.03 -9.37 1.17
N TYR A 91 -17.09 -10.08 1.77
CA TYR A 91 -16.82 -11.48 1.53
C TYR A 91 -16.92 -12.30 2.81
N ILE A 92 -17.36 -13.55 2.70
CA ILE A 92 -17.39 -14.53 3.78
C ILE A 92 -16.70 -15.82 3.34
N ALA A 93 -15.95 -16.44 4.24
CA ALA A 93 -15.40 -17.79 4.04
C ALA A 93 -15.44 -18.64 5.31
N ASP A 94 -15.74 -19.93 5.13
CA ASP A 94 -15.53 -20.99 6.11
C ASP A 94 -14.15 -21.61 5.92
N TYR A 95 -13.27 -21.49 6.93
CA TYR A 95 -11.95 -22.10 6.93
C TYR A 95 -11.86 -23.38 7.78
N SER A 96 -12.97 -23.82 8.36
CA SER A 96 -13.03 -25.01 9.21
C SER A 96 -12.97 -26.33 8.44
N ASN A 97 -13.11 -26.30 7.11
CA ASN A 97 -13.27 -27.48 6.25
C ASN A 97 -14.45 -28.39 6.67
N THR A 98 -15.42 -27.88 7.43
CA THR A 98 -16.57 -28.64 7.92
C THR A 98 -17.82 -28.23 7.18
N TRP A 99 -18.12 -28.93 6.09
CA TRP A 99 -19.18 -28.61 5.14
C TRP A 99 -20.56 -28.52 5.78
N ILE A 100 -21.16 -27.33 5.85
CA ILE A 100 -22.61 -27.22 6.07
C ILE A 100 -23.29 -27.64 4.77
N GLY A 101 -24.08 -28.72 4.78
CA GLY A 101 -24.71 -29.33 3.60
C GLY A 101 -25.78 -28.47 2.89
N LEU A 102 -25.61 -27.16 2.88
CA LEU A 102 -26.33 -26.21 2.06
C LEU A 102 -25.89 -26.40 0.61
N THR A 103 -26.86 -26.29 -0.29
CA THR A 103 -26.60 -26.21 -1.74
C THR A 103 -26.65 -24.77 -2.23
N GLU A 104 -27.45 -23.93 -1.56
CA GLU A 104 -27.57 -22.51 -1.77
C GLU A 104 -28.35 -21.91 -0.58
N ALA A 105 -27.90 -20.76 -0.08
CA ALA A 105 -28.61 -19.96 0.90
C ALA A 105 -28.38 -18.47 0.62
N THR A 106 -29.30 -17.62 1.11
CA THR A 106 -29.30 -16.18 0.86
C THR A 106 -29.23 -15.41 2.16
N ALA A 107 -28.42 -14.35 2.20
CA ALA A 107 -28.25 -13.47 3.35
C ALA A 107 -28.42 -12.00 2.94
N SER A 108 -29.03 -11.18 3.78
CA SER A 108 -28.95 -9.72 3.63
C SER A 108 -27.64 -9.21 4.23
N ILE A 109 -26.98 -8.31 3.52
CA ILE A 109 -25.79 -7.59 3.94
C ILE A 109 -26.17 -6.14 4.19
N THR A 110 -25.73 -5.57 5.30
CA THR A 110 -25.85 -4.14 5.61
C THR A 110 -24.50 -3.60 6.03
N VAL A 111 -24.04 -2.57 5.33
CA VAL A 111 -22.86 -1.77 5.67
C VAL A 111 -23.35 -0.42 6.18
N ALA A 112 -22.86 0.02 7.34
CA ALA A 112 -23.32 1.25 7.97
C ALA A 112 -22.26 1.86 8.88
N THR A 113 -22.25 3.16 9.07
CA THR A 113 -21.49 3.77 10.18
C THR A 113 -22.19 3.51 11.49
N THR A 114 -21.42 3.43 12.57
CA THR A 114 -21.91 3.11 13.90
C THR A 114 -21.12 3.86 14.97
N ASP A 115 -21.75 4.06 16.14
CA ASP A 115 -21.00 4.40 17.34
C ASP A 115 -20.26 3.17 17.91
N ALA A 116 -19.42 3.39 18.92
CA ALA A 116 -18.69 2.34 19.62
C ALA A 116 -19.62 1.28 20.27
N ASP A 117 -20.89 1.66 20.49
CA ASP A 117 -21.94 0.80 21.01
C ASP A 117 -22.70 0.07 19.88
N GLY A 118 -22.19 0.00 18.65
CA GLY A 118 -22.83 -0.76 17.56
C GLY A 118 -24.17 -0.18 17.06
N THR A 119 -24.58 1.00 17.53
CA THR A 119 -25.80 1.68 17.08
C THR A 119 -25.58 2.33 15.71
N THR A 120 -26.43 2.00 14.75
CA THR A 120 -26.36 2.58 13.40
C THR A 120 -26.48 4.11 13.46
N LEU A 121 -25.46 4.81 12.95
CA LEU A 121 -25.47 6.26 12.76
C LEU A 121 -25.99 6.61 11.37
N ALA A 122 -25.44 6.01 10.32
CA ALA A 122 -25.89 6.17 8.93
C ALA A 122 -25.71 4.89 8.12
N SER A 123 -26.63 4.61 7.20
CA SER A 123 -26.50 3.49 6.26
C SER A 123 -25.54 3.87 5.12
N ILE A 124 -24.64 2.96 4.77
CA ILE A 124 -23.72 3.09 3.62
C ILE A 124 -24.30 2.30 2.44
N ALA A 125 -24.49 0.98 2.61
CA ALA A 125 -24.97 0.10 1.56
C ALA A 125 -25.79 -1.08 2.12
N GLU A 126 -26.66 -1.63 1.28
CA GLU A 126 -27.37 -2.88 1.54
C GLU A 126 -27.32 -3.77 0.30
N ALA A 127 -27.23 -5.08 0.50
CA ALA A 127 -27.25 -6.06 -0.57
C ALA A 127 -27.83 -7.39 -0.13
N THR A 128 -27.98 -8.30 -1.09
CA THR A 128 -28.30 -9.71 -0.83
C THR A 128 -27.18 -10.56 -1.41
N MET A 129 -26.56 -11.35 -0.54
CA MET A 129 -25.53 -12.32 -0.86
C MET A 129 -26.16 -13.69 -1.07
N THR A 130 -25.60 -14.46 -2.01
CA THR A 130 -25.85 -15.90 -2.11
C THR A 130 -24.58 -16.64 -1.75
N THR A 131 -24.69 -17.70 -0.96
CA THR A 131 -23.57 -18.54 -0.52
C THR A 131 -24.01 -20.00 -0.50
N ASP A 132 -23.08 -20.91 -0.71
CA ASP A 132 -23.28 -22.36 -0.52
C ASP A 132 -22.94 -22.82 0.91
N GLY A 133 -22.64 -21.88 1.81
CA GLY A 133 -22.20 -22.15 3.18
C GLY A 133 -20.68 -22.34 3.31
N ASP A 134 -19.92 -22.28 2.22
CA ASP A 134 -18.45 -22.28 2.22
C ASP A 134 -17.93 -20.85 1.95
N VAL A 135 -18.42 -20.21 0.89
CA VAL A 135 -18.02 -18.84 0.53
C VAL A 135 -19.20 -18.00 0.06
N GLY A 136 -19.08 -16.68 0.16
CA GLY A 136 -20.08 -15.75 -0.37
C GLY A 136 -19.50 -14.36 -0.55
N GLU A 137 -19.90 -13.67 -1.62
CA GLU A 137 -19.39 -12.34 -1.94
C GLU A 137 -20.50 -11.44 -2.43
N VAL A 138 -20.44 -10.17 -2.07
CA VAL A 138 -21.13 -9.08 -2.75
C VAL A 138 -20.09 -8.04 -3.11
N THR A 139 -20.15 -7.57 -4.36
CA THR A 139 -19.34 -6.45 -4.84
C THR A 139 -20.21 -5.24 -5.16
N TRP A 140 -19.63 -4.06 -5.03
CA TRP A 140 -20.23 -2.79 -5.40
C TRP A 140 -19.35 -2.09 -6.42
N GLU A 141 -19.93 -1.74 -7.57
CA GLU A 141 -19.27 -0.89 -8.55
C GLU A 141 -19.70 0.56 -8.30
N ASN A 142 -18.73 1.47 -8.12
CA ASN A 142 -18.95 2.91 -7.97
C ASN A 142 -19.80 3.32 -6.75
N THR A 143 -19.74 2.57 -5.66
CA THR A 143 -20.38 2.99 -4.39
C THR A 143 -19.34 3.66 -3.52
N THR A 144 -19.50 4.95 -3.23
CA THR A 144 -18.61 5.70 -2.34
C THR A 144 -19.32 6.16 -1.08
N PHE A 145 -18.56 6.37 0.00
CA PHE A 145 -19.04 6.96 1.25
C PHE A 145 -17.99 7.86 1.87
N GLU A 146 -18.43 8.90 2.58
CA GLU A 146 -17.55 9.89 3.20
C GLU A 146 -17.67 9.82 4.74
N LEU A 147 -16.52 9.81 5.41
CA LEU A 147 -16.38 9.88 6.85
C LEU A 147 -15.79 11.24 7.23
N ALA A 148 -16.57 12.07 7.91
CA ALA A 148 -16.12 13.41 8.34
C ALA A 148 -15.06 13.38 9.47
N GLN A 149 -14.89 12.23 10.11
CA GLN A 149 -13.92 11.95 11.18
C GLN A 149 -13.78 10.42 11.30
N ALA A 150 -12.69 9.95 11.92
CA ALA A 150 -12.52 8.54 12.24
C ALA A 150 -13.75 7.96 12.95
N THR A 151 -14.32 6.88 12.39
CA THR A 151 -15.60 6.31 12.82
C THR A 151 -15.65 4.81 12.53
N TYR A 152 -16.38 4.05 13.34
CA TYR A 152 -16.62 2.64 13.06
C TYR A 152 -17.61 2.45 11.90
N VAL A 153 -17.24 1.60 10.96
CA VAL A 153 -18.13 0.99 9.97
C VAL A 153 -18.47 -0.41 10.45
N LYS A 154 -19.75 -0.77 10.39
CA LYS A 154 -20.23 -2.10 10.71
C LYS A 154 -20.74 -2.84 9.49
N VAL A 155 -20.49 -4.14 9.48
CA VAL A 155 -21.07 -5.10 8.54
C VAL A 155 -21.99 -6.04 9.30
N VAL A 156 -23.23 -6.11 8.85
CA VAL A 156 -24.27 -7.00 9.39
C VAL A 156 -24.69 -7.98 8.30
N ILE A 157 -24.64 -9.27 8.61
CA ILE A 157 -25.05 -10.35 7.70
C ILE A 157 -26.20 -11.11 8.36
N LEU A 158 -27.37 -11.18 7.73
CA LEU A 158 -28.54 -11.88 8.28
C LEU A 158 -29.09 -12.90 7.31
N SER A 159 -29.31 -14.12 7.81
CA SER A 159 -29.89 -15.19 7.01
C SER A 159 -31.31 -14.90 6.56
N GLN A 160 -31.61 -15.21 5.30
CA GLN A 160 -32.96 -15.14 4.73
C GLN A 160 -33.51 -16.52 4.36
N THR A 161 -32.65 -17.51 4.18
CA THR A 161 -33.06 -18.88 3.85
C THR A 161 -33.48 -19.60 5.12
N LEU A 162 -34.62 -20.32 5.07
CA LEU A 162 -35.03 -21.23 6.15
C LEU A 162 -34.64 -22.68 5.81
N VAL A 163 -34.21 -23.42 6.82
CA VAL A 163 -33.79 -24.83 6.78
C VAL A 163 -34.50 -25.61 7.89
N ASP A 164 -34.47 -26.94 7.79
CA ASP A 164 -34.88 -27.87 8.84
C ASP A 164 -33.66 -28.18 9.71
N GLY A 165 -33.40 -27.30 10.67
CA GLY A 165 -32.17 -27.30 11.46
C GLY A 165 -32.16 -28.37 12.55
N ASP A 166 -33.34 -28.78 13.03
CA ASP A 166 -33.49 -29.77 14.10
C ASP A 166 -33.84 -31.19 13.59
N GLY A 167 -34.12 -31.32 12.29
CA GLY A 167 -34.41 -32.57 11.61
C GLY A 167 -35.83 -33.09 11.86
N ASP A 168 -36.77 -32.24 12.27
CA ASP A 168 -38.17 -32.59 12.51
C ASP A 168 -39.02 -32.67 11.22
N GLY A 169 -38.47 -32.23 10.09
CA GLY A 169 -39.11 -32.20 8.78
C GLY A 169 -39.81 -30.89 8.44
N VAL A 170 -39.64 -29.84 9.25
CA VAL A 170 -40.18 -28.49 9.04
C VAL A 170 -39.02 -27.52 8.76
N THR A 171 -39.20 -26.64 7.79
CA THR A 171 -38.20 -25.60 7.47
C THR A 171 -38.58 -24.29 8.12
N ASP A 172 -38.25 -24.11 9.40
CA ASP A 172 -38.56 -22.90 10.17
C ASP A 172 -37.38 -22.32 10.98
N GLU A 173 -36.19 -22.92 10.91
CA GLU A 173 -34.95 -22.30 11.36
C GLU A 173 -34.27 -21.53 10.24
N TYR A 174 -33.59 -20.44 10.55
CA TYR A 174 -32.73 -19.79 9.56
C TYR A 174 -31.50 -20.64 9.25
N ALA A 175 -31.10 -20.67 7.98
CA ALA A 175 -29.86 -21.31 7.54
C ALA A 175 -28.72 -20.76 8.41
N PRO A 176 -27.88 -21.64 8.99
CA PRO A 176 -26.80 -21.21 9.85
C PRO A 176 -25.79 -20.44 8.99
N PHE A 177 -25.90 -19.12 8.99
CA PHE A 177 -24.75 -18.27 8.73
C PHE A 177 -24.12 -18.00 10.08
N LEU A 178 -22.92 -18.53 10.30
CA LEU A 178 -22.17 -18.27 11.52
C LEU A 178 -21.72 -16.82 11.44
N LEU A 179 -22.46 -16.00 12.18
CA LEU A 179 -22.08 -14.65 12.54
C LEU A 179 -20.76 -14.77 13.32
N SER A 180 -19.67 -14.24 12.75
CA SER A 180 -18.35 -14.00 13.34
C SER A 180 -18.19 -14.64 14.73
N ASP A 181 -17.52 -15.79 14.75
CA ASP A 181 -17.16 -16.46 16.00
C ASP A 181 -15.70 -16.11 16.29
N ASP A 182 -15.37 -15.92 17.56
CA ASP A 182 -14.07 -15.41 18.03
C ASP A 182 -12.96 -16.48 18.05
N GLY A 183 -13.25 -17.63 17.45
CA GLY A 183 -12.40 -18.82 17.48
C GLY A 183 -12.25 -19.46 18.86
N SER A 184 -12.82 -18.88 19.92
CA SER A 184 -12.56 -19.26 21.31
C SER A 184 -13.66 -20.14 21.93
N ASP A 185 -14.90 -20.09 21.42
CA ASP A 185 -15.98 -21.04 21.75
C ASP A 185 -16.65 -21.70 20.52
N PRO A 186 -16.13 -22.84 20.03
CA PRO A 186 -16.65 -23.55 18.86
C PRO A 186 -18.01 -24.23 19.12
N GLN A 187 -19.07 -23.44 19.27
CA GLN A 187 -20.45 -23.91 19.43
C GLN A 187 -21.31 -23.47 18.24
N GLY A 188 -20.85 -23.83 17.04
CA GLY A 188 -21.66 -23.83 15.82
C GLY A 188 -22.34 -25.17 15.56
N CYS A 189 -23.44 -25.15 14.82
CA CYS A 189 -24.08 -26.35 14.25
C CYS A 189 -23.73 -26.43 12.76
N GLY A 190 -23.18 -27.56 12.33
CA GLY A 190 -22.93 -27.84 10.90
C GLY A 190 -23.22 -29.30 10.59
N THR A 191 -23.13 -29.67 9.32
CA THR A 191 -23.62 -30.96 8.82
C THR A 191 -22.47 -31.91 8.53
N ASP A 192 -22.54 -33.17 8.95
CA ASP A 192 -21.51 -34.14 8.55
C ASP A 192 -21.66 -34.56 7.07
N ALA A 193 -20.71 -35.33 6.55
CA ALA A 193 -20.72 -35.84 5.17
C ALA A 193 -21.96 -36.71 4.81
N ASN A 194 -22.84 -37.00 5.77
CA ASN A 194 -24.10 -37.72 5.57
C ASN A 194 -25.34 -36.84 5.73
N GLY A 195 -25.18 -35.52 5.93
CA GLY A 195 -26.29 -34.60 6.14
C GLY A 195 -26.87 -34.63 7.56
N VAL A 196 -26.10 -35.08 8.56
CA VAL A 196 -26.51 -35.07 9.98
C VAL A 196 -25.93 -33.84 10.69
N TYR A 197 -26.80 -33.01 11.29
CA TYR A 197 -26.36 -31.85 12.08
C TYR A 197 -25.66 -32.28 13.38
N SER A 198 -24.47 -31.72 13.62
CA SER A 198 -23.68 -31.96 14.83
C SER A 198 -22.91 -30.70 15.27
N ALA A 199 -22.76 -30.54 16.59
CA ALA A 199 -21.90 -29.50 17.16
C ALA A 199 -20.43 -29.78 16.79
N GLY A 200 -19.73 -28.76 16.33
CA GLY A 200 -18.35 -28.84 15.83
C GLY A 200 -17.62 -27.50 15.94
N SER A 201 -16.31 -27.52 15.67
CA SER A 201 -15.48 -26.31 15.61
C SER A 201 -15.49 -25.75 14.20
N TYR A 202 -16.08 -24.56 14.07
CA TYR A 202 -16.20 -23.82 12.81
C TYR A 202 -15.43 -22.49 12.98
N ASN A 203 -14.68 -22.07 11.96
CA ASN A 203 -13.84 -20.87 11.97
C ASN A 203 -14.15 -20.07 10.70
N TRP A 204 -14.92 -18.99 10.85
CA TRP A 204 -15.54 -18.27 9.73
C TRP A 204 -15.16 -16.78 9.83
N ASP A 205 -14.68 -16.22 8.73
CA ASP A 205 -14.23 -14.83 8.68
C ASP A 205 -15.10 -13.98 7.76
N ILE A 206 -15.32 -12.73 8.17
CA ILE A 206 -15.93 -11.68 7.35
C ILE A 206 -14.82 -10.75 6.89
N GLU A 207 -14.74 -10.53 5.59
CA GLU A 207 -13.86 -9.58 4.96
C GLU A 207 -14.67 -8.40 4.43
N PHE A 208 -14.17 -7.20 4.70
CA PHE A 208 -14.74 -5.92 4.28
C PHE A 208 -13.67 -5.16 3.50
N CYS A 209 -13.91 -4.95 2.20
CA CYS A 209 -12.99 -4.19 1.34
C CYS A 209 -13.59 -2.82 1.06
N ALA A 210 -12.90 -1.78 1.53
CA ALA A 210 -13.17 -0.40 1.17
C ALA A 210 -11.85 0.36 1.09
N SER A 211 -11.59 0.99 -0.05
CA SER A 211 -10.35 1.74 -0.30
C SER A 211 -10.65 3.24 -0.34
N PRO A 212 -9.80 4.12 0.18
CA PRO A 212 -10.01 5.55 0.04
C PRO A 212 -10.06 5.94 -1.47
N THR A 213 -10.98 6.86 -1.86
CA THR A 213 -11.19 7.29 -3.27
C THR A 213 -10.32 8.45 -3.68
N ALA A 214 -9.85 9.22 -2.70
CA ALA A 214 -8.61 9.95 -2.86
C ALA A 214 -7.52 8.96 -2.45
N ASP A 215 -6.36 9.01 -3.12
CA ASP A 215 -5.16 8.35 -2.56
C ASP A 215 -5.09 8.64 -1.06
N PRO A 216 -4.72 7.65 -0.22
CA PRO A 216 -4.43 7.94 1.18
C PRO A 216 -3.56 9.19 1.19
N LEU A 217 -4.05 10.25 1.85
CA LEU A 217 -3.52 11.62 1.78
C LEU A 217 -2.06 11.62 1.32
N PRO A 218 -1.74 12.06 0.08
CA PRO A 218 -0.37 11.92 -0.39
C PRO A 218 0.55 12.62 0.60
N ALA A 219 1.54 11.89 1.10
CA ALA A 219 2.00 12.17 2.45
C ALA A 219 2.84 13.45 2.53
N VAL A 220 2.92 14.00 3.74
CA VAL A 220 3.93 15.00 4.05
C VAL A 220 5.13 14.24 4.59
N PHE A 221 6.25 14.20 3.84
CA PHE A 221 7.40 13.36 4.18
C PHE A 221 8.72 14.03 3.81
N PHE A 222 9.84 13.48 4.27
CA PHE A 222 11.17 13.89 3.83
C PHE A 222 11.44 13.39 2.40
N SER A 223 11.42 14.30 1.43
CA SER A 223 11.79 14.00 0.05
C SER A 223 13.29 13.95 -0.16
N GLU A 224 14.07 14.68 0.66
CA GLU A 224 15.52 14.68 0.56
C GLU A 224 16.19 14.91 1.92
N TYR A 225 17.28 14.17 2.17
CA TYR A 225 18.17 14.35 3.32
C TYR A 225 19.60 14.42 2.84
N ALA A 226 20.38 15.42 3.28
CA ALA A 226 21.78 15.52 2.85
C ALA A 226 22.76 15.79 3.99
N GLU A 227 23.73 14.89 4.14
CA GLU A 227 24.92 15.07 4.98
C GLU A 227 26.12 15.36 4.06
N GLY A 228 26.24 16.62 3.64
CA GLY A 228 27.30 17.05 2.75
C GLY A 228 28.56 17.52 3.46
N SER A 229 29.56 17.88 2.64
CA SER A 229 30.85 18.31 3.16
C SER A 229 30.74 19.57 4.03
N SER A 230 31.41 19.56 5.18
CA SER A 230 31.38 20.66 6.17
C SER A 230 29.97 20.95 6.69
N ASN A 231 29.35 22.05 6.25
CA ASN A 231 28.03 22.50 6.69
C ASN A 231 27.01 22.46 5.54
N ASN A 232 27.32 21.80 4.42
CA ASN A 232 26.36 21.64 3.33
C ASN A 232 25.35 20.56 3.73
N LYS A 233 24.40 20.92 4.60
CA LYS A 233 23.44 19.99 5.21
C LYS A 233 22.05 20.57 5.13
N TYR A 234 21.07 19.74 4.78
CA TYR A 234 19.68 20.15 4.69
C TYR A 234 18.72 18.96 4.83
N LEU A 235 17.48 19.29 5.16
CA LEU A 235 16.30 18.44 5.04
C LEU A 235 15.36 19.12 4.05
N GLU A 236 14.72 18.34 3.20
CA GLU A 236 13.64 18.77 2.33
C GLU A 236 12.39 17.97 2.67
N ILE A 237 11.27 18.69 2.84
CA ILE A 237 9.97 18.10 3.14
C ILE A 237 9.07 18.38 1.95
N TYR A 238 8.42 17.35 1.45
CA TYR A 238 7.48 17.46 0.35
C TYR A 238 6.05 17.36 0.86
N ASN A 239 5.12 18.09 0.21
CA ASN A 239 3.70 17.99 0.47
C ASN A 239 2.98 17.32 -0.70
N GLY A 240 2.76 16.02 -0.55
CA GLY A 240 1.98 15.23 -1.49
C GLY A 240 0.50 15.55 -1.49
N THR A 241 -0.08 16.05 -0.39
CA THR A 241 -1.51 15.89 0.01
C THR A 241 -2.58 16.34 -0.99
N GLY A 242 -2.22 16.94 -2.11
CA GLY A 242 -3.13 17.49 -3.11
C GLY A 242 -3.75 18.82 -2.67
N ALA A 243 -3.41 19.33 -1.48
CA ALA A 243 -3.86 20.61 -0.96
C ALA A 243 -2.73 21.39 -0.25
N GLU A 244 -2.92 22.70 -0.06
CA GLU A 244 -2.02 23.48 0.79
C GLU A 244 -2.20 23.07 2.25
N ILE A 245 -1.09 22.81 2.95
CA ILE A 245 -1.05 22.46 4.37
C ILE A 245 -0.46 23.60 5.21
N SER A 246 -0.74 23.58 6.52
CA SER A 246 -0.04 24.44 7.48
C SER A 246 1.08 23.65 8.15
N LEU A 247 2.28 24.21 8.18
CA LEU A 247 3.41 23.61 8.89
C LEU A 247 3.36 23.85 10.41
N ASP A 248 2.38 24.62 10.92
CA ASP A 248 2.12 24.72 12.36
C ASP A 248 1.59 23.39 12.94
N ASP A 249 1.06 22.50 12.10
CA ASP A 249 0.52 21.18 12.48
C ASP A 249 1.61 20.10 12.57
N TYR A 250 2.87 20.44 12.23
CA TYR A 250 3.98 19.50 12.13
C TYR A 250 5.18 19.92 12.98
N VAL A 251 5.97 18.95 13.40
CA VAL A 251 7.27 19.15 14.07
C VAL A 251 8.30 18.18 13.52
N ILE A 252 9.59 18.52 13.68
CA ILE A 252 10.68 17.57 13.47
C ILE A 252 11.24 17.17 14.83
N LEU A 253 11.10 15.90 15.17
CA LEU A 253 11.80 15.28 16.29
C LEU A 253 13.24 14.96 15.89
N GLY A 254 14.14 15.13 16.84
CA GLY A 254 15.55 14.83 16.66
C GLY A 254 16.16 14.21 17.89
N ASN A 255 17.22 13.45 17.65
CA ASN A 255 18.11 12.96 18.68
C ASN A 255 19.58 13.19 18.30
N TYR A 256 20.46 12.65 19.14
CA TYR A 256 21.87 12.46 18.86
C TYR A 256 22.18 10.95 18.87
N ASN A 257 22.90 10.44 17.86
CA ASN A 257 23.45 9.07 17.85
C ASN A 257 22.42 7.97 18.23
N GLY A 258 21.22 7.96 17.65
CA GLY A 258 20.20 6.93 17.97
C GLY A 258 19.55 7.01 19.38
N ASN A 259 19.92 7.97 20.24
CA ASN A 259 19.36 8.11 21.59
C ASN A 259 17.86 8.49 21.61
N PRO A 260 17.16 8.47 22.77
CA PRO A 260 15.78 8.95 22.84
C PRO A 260 15.61 10.38 22.31
N TRP A 261 14.40 10.69 21.86
CA TRP A 261 14.02 12.04 21.44
C TRP A 261 14.44 13.09 22.48
N SER A 262 15.17 14.11 22.04
CA SER A 262 15.64 15.19 22.91
C SER A 262 15.49 16.58 22.28
N GLU A 263 15.10 16.62 21.01
CA GLU A 263 14.94 17.82 20.22
C GLU A 263 13.55 17.83 19.57
N THR A 264 12.91 18.99 19.59
CA THR A 264 11.65 19.22 18.86
C THR A 264 11.77 20.57 18.17
N PHE A 265 11.90 20.52 16.84
CA PHE A 265 11.92 21.67 15.97
C PHE A 265 10.50 22.00 15.51
N THR A 266 10.16 23.28 15.57
CA THR A 266 8.92 23.84 15.02
C THR A 266 9.28 24.76 13.86
N PHE A 267 8.52 24.66 12.77
CA PHE A 267 8.66 25.50 11.60
C PHE A 267 8.42 26.98 11.89
N ALA A 268 8.81 27.85 10.96
CA ALA A 268 8.48 29.27 11.01
C ALA A 268 6.96 29.47 11.18
N ALA A 269 6.57 30.22 12.22
CA ALA A 269 5.16 30.37 12.59
C ALA A 269 4.28 30.85 11.43
N GLY A 270 3.23 30.08 11.14
CA GLY A 270 2.29 30.33 10.04
C GLY A 270 2.85 30.02 8.65
N ALA A 271 3.94 29.26 8.55
CA ALA A 271 4.39 28.72 7.28
C ALA A 271 3.33 27.76 6.70
N THR A 272 3.17 27.83 5.38
CA THR A 272 2.31 26.94 4.61
C THR A 272 3.13 26.31 3.51
N LEU A 273 2.74 25.11 3.10
CA LEU A 273 3.37 24.39 2.01
C LEU A 273 2.29 24.03 0.98
N ALA A 274 2.45 24.49 -0.26
CA ALA A 274 1.49 24.22 -1.31
C ALA A 274 1.53 22.73 -1.71
N ALA A 275 0.44 22.23 -2.31
CA ALA A 275 0.44 20.89 -2.90
C ALA A 275 1.51 20.79 -4.00
N GLY A 276 2.26 19.70 -4.05
CA GLY A 276 3.30 19.51 -5.06
C GLY A 276 4.58 20.32 -4.80
N ASP A 277 4.68 21.02 -3.67
CA ASP A 277 5.81 21.90 -3.35
C ASP A 277 6.66 21.32 -2.22
N VAL A 278 7.87 21.87 -2.06
CA VAL A 278 8.82 21.46 -1.00
C VAL A 278 9.14 22.59 -0.02
N TYR A 279 9.52 22.21 1.20
CA TYR A 279 10.04 23.11 2.22
C TYR A 279 11.45 22.68 2.63
N VAL A 280 12.43 23.55 2.38
CA VAL A 280 13.85 23.24 2.58
C VAL A 280 14.39 23.91 3.85
N ILE A 281 14.92 23.09 4.77
CA ILE A 281 15.62 23.53 5.97
C ILE A 281 17.11 23.25 5.80
N ALA A 282 17.93 24.28 5.70
CA ALA A 282 19.37 24.16 5.50
C ALA A 282 20.19 24.72 6.67
N ASN A 283 21.42 24.24 6.81
CA ASN A 283 22.39 24.88 7.69
C ASN A 283 22.73 26.29 7.17
N ALA A 284 22.69 27.31 8.02
CA ALA A 284 22.97 28.71 7.66
C ALA A 284 24.41 28.97 7.20
N SER A 285 25.32 27.99 7.33
CA SER A 285 26.69 28.03 6.82
C SER A 285 26.92 27.10 5.61
N ALA A 286 25.84 26.60 4.98
CA ALA A 286 25.90 25.89 3.71
C ALA A 286 26.35 26.82 2.56
N SER A 287 26.58 26.24 1.38
CA SER A 287 26.93 26.99 0.17
C SER A 287 25.80 27.94 -0.25
N ASP A 288 26.17 29.03 -0.94
CA ASP A 288 25.18 30.00 -1.45
C ASP A 288 24.15 29.36 -2.39
N ALA A 289 24.50 28.25 -3.06
CA ALA A 289 23.60 27.51 -3.95
C ALA A 289 22.50 26.77 -3.17
N ILE A 290 22.85 26.11 -2.05
CA ILE A 290 21.88 25.48 -1.14
C ILE A 290 21.01 26.55 -0.47
N LEU A 291 21.63 27.62 0.04
CA LEU A 291 20.91 28.71 0.71
C LEU A 291 19.95 29.48 -0.21
N ALA A 292 20.13 29.40 -1.53
CA ALA A 292 19.22 30.00 -2.49
C ALA A 292 17.90 29.23 -2.64
N LEU A 293 17.88 27.95 -2.23
CA LEU A 293 16.73 27.05 -2.28
C LEU A 293 16.10 26.82 -0.89
N ALA A 294 16.77 27.28 0.18
CA ALA A 294 16.30 27.10 1.55
C ALA A 294 15.18 28.09 1.93
N ASP A 295 14.09 27.57 2.50
CA ASP A 295 13.04 28.35 3.15
C ASP A 295 13.46 28.77 4.56
N GLU A 296 14.18 27.89 5.27
CA GLU A 296 14.77 28.17 6.57
C GLU A 296 16.26 27.87 6.61
N ALA A 297 17.05 28.85 7.09
CA ALA A 297 18.47 28.73 7.29
C ALA A 297 18.79 28.76 8.79
N LEU A 298 19.20 27.61 9.34
CA LEU A 298 19.41 27.41 10.77
C LEU A 298 20.87 27.55 11.17
N ALA A 299 21.15 28.39 12.17
CA ALA A 299 22.50 28.45 12.73
C ALA A 299 22.82 27.15 13.48
N TYR A 300 24.10 26.84 13.64
CA TYR A 300 24.53 25.68 14.41
C TYR A 300 23.94 25.72 15.83
N ALA A 301 23.20 24.67 16.19
CA ALA A 301 22.50 24.51 17.47
C ALA A 301 21.37 25.53 17.74
N ASP A 302 20.72 26.09 16.70
CA ASP A 302 19.60 27.03 16.83
C ASP A 302 18.43 26.65 15.89
N PRO A 303 17.22 26.36 16.40
CA PRO A 303 16.89 26.19 17.83
C PRO A 303 17.52 24.91 18.42
N TRP A 304 17.90 23.95 17.57
CA TRP A 304 18.52 22.66 17.91
C TRP A 304 19.51 22.23 16.83
N TYR A 305 19.94 20.96 16.80
CA TYR A 305 20.87 20.43 15.80
C TYR A 305 20.15 19.94 14.53
N THR A 306 18.94 20.44 14.26
CA THR A 306 18.04 20.02 13.17
C THR A 306 18.72 19.93 11.81
N ALA A 307 19.52 20.94 11.42
CA ALA A 307 20.31 20.95 10.17
C ALA A 307 21.83 20.90 10.45
N ALA A 308 22.24 20.22 11.52
CA ALA A 308 23.63 20.07 11.94
C ALA A 308 24.00 18.62 12.31
N PHE A 309 23.19 17.66 11.85
CA PHE A 309 23.40 16.22 12.02
C PHE A 309 24.66 15.71 11.33
N ASN A 310 25.16 14.52 11.68
CA ASN A 310 26.37 13.94 11.12
C ASN A 310 26.27 12.44 10.74
N GLY A 311 25.06 12.00 10.39
CA GLY A 311 24.77 10.69 9.80
C GLY A 311 24.22 9.66 10.78
N ASP A 312 24.61 9.72 12.05
CA ASP A 312 24.14 8.86 13.15
C ASP A 312 22.94 9.44 13.91
N ASP A 313 22.46 10.61 13.51
CA ASP A 313 21.32 11.29 14.14
C ASP A 313 20.01 11.00 13.40
N VAL A 314 18.99 10.67 14.17
CA VAL A 314 17.63 10.37 13.69
C VAL A 314 16.84 11.65 13.52
N ARG A 315 16.07 11.74 12.44
CA ARG A 315 15.10 12.82 12.19
C ARG A 315 13.74 12.21 11.91
N ALA A 316 12.71 12.63 12.63
CA ALA A 316 11.34 12.22 12.38
C ALA A 316 10.44 13.44 12.17
N LEU A 317 9.62 13.41 11.13
CA LEU A 317 8.51 14.33 10.92
C LEU A 317 7.28 13.76 11.61
N ALA A 318 6.59 14.57 12.40
CA ALA A 318 5.47 14.12 13.22
C ALA A 318 4.38 15.19 13.36
N LEU A 319 3.16 14.77 13.71
CA LEU A 319 2.08 15.70 14.06
C LEU A 319 2.36 16.40 15.39
N ALA A 320 2.14 17.71 15.44
CA ALA A 320 2.52 18.54 16.60
C ALA A 320 1.75 18.24 17.89
N ASP A 321 0.54 17.67 17.79
CA ASP A 321 -0.35 17.44 18.94
C ASP A 321 0.13 16.29 19.85
N ASP A 322 0.70 15.23 19.26
CA ASP A 322 1.27 14.08 19.99
C ASP A 322 2.39 13.42 19.15
N PRO A 323 3.54 14.07 19.06
CA PRO A 323 4.53 13.79 18.01
C PRO A 323 5.26 12.46 18.19
N GLU A 324 5.42 11.96 19.42
CA GLU A 324 6.08 10.67 19.66
C GLU A 324 5.20 9.47 19.27
N ASN A 325 3.88 9.66 19.20
CA ASN A 325 2.92 8.61 18.82
C ASN A 325 2.34 8.79 17.41
N ASN A 326 2.67 9.88 16.73
CA ASN A 326 2.16 10.22 15.39
C ASN A 326 3.32 10.63 14.47
N ILE A 327 4.29 9.72 14.34
CA ILE A 327 5.38 9.86 13.36
C ILE A 327 4.80 9.61 11.97
N ILE A 328 5.09 10.53 11.04
CA ILE A 328 4.66 10.47 9.65
C ILE A 328 5.78 9.90 8.79
N ASP A 329 7.01 10.34 9.07
CA ASP A 329 8.19 9.88 8.34
C ASP A 329 9.42 9.94 9.24
N ILE A 330 10.33 8.99 9.08
CA ILE A 330 11.57 8.90 9.87
C ILE A 330 12.77 8.57 8.97
N ILE A 331 13.92 9.13 9.35
CA ILE A 331 15.25 8.81 8.83
C ILE A 331 16.10 8.33 10.00
N GLY A 332 16.39 7.02 10.03
CA GLY A 332 17.10 6.32 11.11
C GLY A 332 16.18 5.56 12.07
N THR A 333 16.77 4.79 12.99
CA THR A 333 16.05 4.04 14.05
C THR A 333 16.52 4.44 15.45
N LEU A 334 15.62 4.38 16.42
CA LEU A 334 15.91 4.54 17.86
C LEU A 334 16.24 3.22 18.57
N ASP A 335 15.95 2.08 17.95
CA ASP A 335 16.28 0.73 18.42
C ASP A 335 17.03 0.04 17.27
N PHE A 336 18.35 0.10 17.32
CA PHE A 336 19.19 -0.46 16.26
C PHE A 336 19.45 -1.96 16.46
N ASP A 337 19.40 -2.44 17.70
CA ASP A 337 19.74 -3.83 18.02
C ASP A 337 18.54 -4.79 17.96
N GLY A 338 17.32 -4.24 17.84
CA GLY A 338 16.08 -4.95 17.60
C GLY A 338 15.55 -5.68 18.83
N ASP A 339 15.94 -5.26 20.03
CA ASP A 339 15.48 -5.86 21.28
C ASP A 339 14.09 -5.37 21.73
N GLY A 340 13.54 -4.37 21.03
CA GLY A 340 12.24 -3.75 21.28
C GLY A 340 12.29 -2.64 22.34
N VAL A 341 13.47 -2.12 22.66
CA VAL A 341 13.68 -1.09 23.68
C VAL A 341 14.37 0.13 23.07
N GLU A 342 13.55 1.10 22.65
CA GLU A 342 14.04 2.34 22.06
C GLU A 342 14.88 3.19 23.03
N GLY A 343 16.05 3.64 22.55
CA GLY A 343 16.81 4.73 23.17
C GLY A 343 17.55 4.37 24.47
N GLU A 344 18.13 3.18 24.55
CA GLU A 344 19.05 2.72 25.60
C GLU A 344 20.49 3.29 25.43
N GLY A 345 20.72 4.11 24.41
CA GLY A 345 21.85 5.03 24.32
C GLY A 345 23.04 4.47 23.55
N ASP A 346 24.16 4.15 24.22
CA ASP A 346 25.36 3.59 23.55
C ASP A 346 25.07 2.23 22.87
N GLU A 347 23.96 1.56 23.25
CA GLU A 347 23.51 0.29 22.65
C GLU A 347 22.73 0.50 21.33
N ASP A 348 22.17 1.70 21.10
CA ASP A 348 21.44 2.10 19.88
C ASP A 348 22.27 2.98 18.93
N ASP A 349 23.55 3.20 19.23
CA ASP A 349 24.44 3.99 18.38
C ASP A 349 24.65 3.29 17.02
N PRO A 350 24.17 3.85 15.90
CA PRO A 350 24.32 3.26 14.56
C PRO A 350 25.77 3.36 14.03
N GLY A 351 26.70 3.90 14.81
CA GLY A 351 28.08 4.09 14.42
C GLY A 351 28.28 5.38 13.65
N GLY A 352 28.68 5.30 12.38
CA GLY A 352 28.84 6.50 11.55
C GLY A 352 27.56 6.96 10.86
N GLY A 353 26.58 6.08 10.73
CA GLY A 353 25.28 6.34 10.13
C GLY A 353 24.55 5.05 9.76
N PHE A 354 23.30 5.19 9.34
CA PHE A 354 22.42 4.11 8.91
C PHE A 354 22.70 3.66 7.47
N ASP A 355 22.63 2.34 7.23
CA ASP A 355 22.69 1.72 5.90
C ASP A 355 21.39 2.00 5.13
N VAL A 356 21.48 2.26 3.81
CA VAL A 356 20.33 2.53 2.92
C VAL A 356 20.65 1.98 1.53
N ALA A 357 19.68 1.33 0.88
CA ALA A 357 19.80 0.82 -0.49
C ALA A 357 21.06 -0.04 -0.75
N GLY A 358 21.52 -0.76 0.26
CA GLY A 358 22.75 -1.58 0.19
C GLY A 358 24.07 -0.80 0.30
N VAL A 359 24.01 0.52 0.51
CA VAL A 359 25.16 1.38 0.82
C VAL A 359 25.31 1.50 2.33
N SER A 360 26.51 1.21 2.84
CA SER A 360 26.75 1.25 4.29
C SER A 360 27.04 2.66 4.80
N GLU A 361 26.51 3.01 5.98
CA GLU A 361 26.53 4.37 6.54
C GLU A 361 26.03 5.44 5.54
N ALA A 362 25.01 5.12 4.74
CA ALA A 362 24.54 5.97 3.64
C ALA A 362 23.99 7.33 4.09
N THR A 363 23.42 7.43 5.29
CA THR A 363 23.02 8.73 5.89
C THR A 363 24.20 9.66 6.19
N LYS A 364 25.44 9.17 6.12
CA LYS A 364 26.64 9.98 6.23
C LYS A 364 27.24 10.20 4.84
N ASP A 365 27.68 11.42 4.58
CA ASP A 365 28.50 11.76 3.43
C ASP A 365 27.80 11.44 2.07
N HIS A 366 26.46 11.56 2.02
CA HIS A 366 25.61 11.39 0.82
C HIS A 366 24.37 12.30 0.86
N THR A 367 23.63 12.26 -0.23
CA THR A 367 22.24 12.76 -0.34
C THR A 367 21.32 11.55 -0.47
N LEU A 368 20.30 11.43 0.37
CA LEU A 368 19.22 10.48 0.20
C LEU A 368 18.07 11.19 -0.49
N VAL A 369 17.64 10.69 -1.64
CA VAL A 369 16.51 11.23 -2.40
C VAL A 369 15.40 10.20 -2.39
N ARG A 370 14.21 10.61 -1.98
CA ARG A 370 13.03 9.74 -1.96
C ARG A 370 12.56 9.42 -3.38
N ALA A 371 12.09 8.21 -3.61
CA ALA A 371 11.46 7.80 -4.86
C ALA A 371 10.09 8.50 -5.07
N PRO A 372 9.70 8.79 -6.32
CA PRO A 372 8.36 9.29 -6.63
C PRO A 372 7.24 8.35 -6.14
N GLY A 373 6.10 8.91 -5.74
CA GLY A 373 4.94 8.14 -5.27
C GLY A 373 5.10 7.49 -3.89
N SER A 374 6.04 7.99 -3.08
CA SER A 374 6.18 7.58 -1.68
C SER A 374 5.20 8.34 -0.79
N ASP A 375 4.75 7.73 0.30
CA ASP A 375 3.80 8.31 1.25
C ASP A 375 4.39 8.41 2.68
N GLY A 376 5.70 8.63 2.79
CA GLY A 376 6.41 8.51 4.07
C GLY A 376 6.47 7.05 4.54
N ASN A 377 6.92 6.82 5.77
CA ASN A 377 7.12 5.47 6.29
C ASN A 377 6.51 5.21 7.67
N GLU A 378 5.75 6.16 8.23
CA GLU A 378 5.04 6.02 9.52
C GLU A 378 5.94 5.57 10.70
N GLY A 379 7.25 5.82 10.62
CA GLY A 379 8.22 5.36 11.61
C GLY A 379 8.93 4.03 11.28
N ASP A 380 8.53 3.33 10.22
CA ASP A 380 9.18 2.10 9.74
C ASP A 380 10.38 2.42 8.83
N TRP A 381 11.46 2.87 9.46
CA TRP A 381 12.73 3.12 8.78
C TRP A 381 13.26 1.89 8.04
N ALA A 382 13.08 0.68 8.58
CA ALA A 382 13.72 -0.51 8.05
C ALA A 382 13.16 -0.92 6.70
N VAL A 383 11.84 -0.83 6.51
CA VAL A 383 11.19 -1.05 5.21
C VAL A 383 11.64 0.00 4.22
N SER A 384 11.57 1.26 4.63
CA SER A 384 11.85 2.42 3.78
C SER A 384 13.31 2.52 3.32
N ALA A 385 14.26 2.26 4.21
CA ALA A 385 15.69 2.25 3.91
C ALA A 385 16.08 1.13 2.94
N GLY A 386 15.36 0.00 2.98
CA GLY A 386 15.63 -1.18 2.17
C GLY A 386 17.02 -1.80 2.42
N THR A 387 17.29 -2.90 1.73
CA THR A 387 18.60 -3.57 1.80
C THR A 387 19.40 -3.48 0.51
N THR A 388 18.75 -3.05 -0.57
CA THR A 388 19.24 -2.94 -1.95
C THR A 388 18.58 -1.73 -2.63
N SER A 389 19.04 -1.36 -3.82
CA SER A 389 18.40 -0.31 -4.62
C SER A 389 16.98 -0.66 -5.08
N ASP A 390 16.61 -1.94 -5.09
CA ASP A 390 15.34 -2.40 -5.67
C ASP A 390 14.21 -2.43 -4.64
N ASP A 391 14.54 -2.53 -3.35
CA ASP A 391 13.60 -2.59 -2.22
C ASP A 391 13.68 -1.35 -1.31
N SER A 392 14.46 -0.33 -1.71
CA SER A 392 14.57 0.93 -0.98
C SER A 392 13.67 1.99 -1.60
N GLU A 393 13.07 2.82 -0.74
CA GLU A 393 12.38 4.05 -1.16
C GLU A 393 13.36 5.19 -1.44
N TYR A 394 14.67 4.95 -1.28
CA TYR A 394 15.70 5.95 -1.46
C TYR A 394 16.71 5.57 -2.52
N SER A 395 17.09 6.55 -3.35
CA SER A 395 18.36 6.54 -4.05
C SER A 395 19.43 7.23 -3.20
N VAL A 396 20.62 6.63 -3.16
CA VAL A 396 21.79 7.17 -2.42
C VAL A 396 22.70 7.89 -3.40
N GLU A 397 22.66 9.22 -3.36
CA GLU A 397 23.28 10.12 -4.31
C GLU A 397 24.53 10.83 -3.78
N GLU A 398 25.26 11.50 -4.68
CA GLU A 398 26.47 12.24 -4.32
C GLU A 398 26.17 13.37 -3.31
N ARG A 399 27.01 13.49 -2.29
CA ARG A 399 26.85 14.49 -1.22
C ARG A 399 27.04 15.91 -1.74
N PRO A 400 26.32 16.91 -1.20
CA PRO A 400 26.55 18.30 -1.56
C PRO A 400 27.92 18.80 -1.07
N THR A 401 28.50 19.71 -1.84
CA THR A 401 29.76 20.36 -1.51
C THR A 401 29.70 21.87 -1.69
N ALA A 402 30.81 22.56 -1.45
CA ALA A 402 30.90 23.98 -1.73
C ALA A 402 30.70 24.31 -3.23
N ASP A 403 30.97 23.35 -4.12
CA ASP A 403 30.94 23.52 -5.58
C ASP A 403 29.90 22.62 -6.28
N TYR A 404 29.10 21.86 -5.53
CA TYR A 404 28.08 20.95 -6.04
C TYR A 404 26.83 20.99 -5.15
N THR A 405 25.68 21.14 -5.79
CA THR A 405 24.35 21.07 -5.17
C THR A 405 23.53 20.09 -6.00
N PRO A 406 22.88 19.10 -5.38
CA PRO A 406 21.98 18.19 -6.08
C PRO A 406 20.94 18.95 -6.90
N ALA A 407 20.64 18.43 -8.10
CA ALA A 407 19.65 19.04 -8.99
C ALA A 407 18.21 18.80 -8.52
N THR A 408 18.03 17.82 -7.65
CA THR A 408 16.77 17.45 -7.00
C THR A 408 16.38 18.45 -5.92
N LEU A 409 17.34 19.01 -5.18
CA LEU A 409 17.06 20.01 -4.14
C LEU A 409 16.21 21.19 -4.65
N GLY A 410 15.15 21.49 -3.91
CA GLY A 410 14.17 22.53 -4.21
C GLY A 410 12.98 22.02 -5.04
N SER A 411 12.87 20.71 -5.25
CA SER A 411 11.73 20.09 -5.92
C SER A 411 11.67 18.59 -5.65
N HIS A 412 10.49 18.06 -5.37
CA HIS A 412 10.29 16.62 -5.38
C HIS A 412 9.38 16.25 -6.54
N VAL A 413 9.75 15.22 -7.27
CA VAL A 413 8.90 14.65 -8.32
C VAL A 413 7.94 13.72 -7.61
N ASP A 414 6.84 14.27 -7.12
CA ASP A 414 5.65 13.46 -6.93
C ASP A 414 5.00 13.28 -8.28
N CYS A 415 4.58 12.06 -8.54
CA CYS A 415 3.87 11.83 -9.76
C CYS A 415 2.38 11.82 -9.49
N ASP A 416 1.80 13.01 -9.37
CA ASP A 416 0.35 13.28 -9.46
C ASP A 416 -0.28 12.84 -10.79
N ALA A 417 0.50 12.16 -11.63
CA ALA A 417 0.25 11.77 -12.99
C ALA A 417 0.59 10.27 -13.15
N ASN A 418 1.29 9.86 -14.21
CA ASN A 418 1.66 8.47 -14.43
C ASN A 418 3.13 8.29 -14.04
N ALA A 419 3.38 7.66 -12.89
CA ALA A 419 4.73 7.26 -12.48
C ALA A 419 5.19 6.09 -13.33
N LEU A 420 6.34 6.25 -13.97
CA LEU A 420 6.92 5.26 -14.89
C LEU A 420 8.29 4.83 -14.43
N THR A 421 8.52 3.53 -14.45
CA THR A 421 9.85 2.92 -14.33
C THR A 421 10.33 2.48 -15.71
N ILE A 422 11.52 2.93 -16.10
CA ILE A 422 12.18 2.58 -17.35
C ILE A 422 13.30 1.61 -17.05
N TYR A 423 13.14 0.37 -17.48
CA TYR A 423 14.21 -0.63 -17.46
C TYR A 423 15.01 -0.53 -18.76
N MET A 424 16.32 -0.37 -18.64
CA MET A 424 17.26 -0.28 -19.75
C MET A 424 18.21 -1.47 -19.68
N ASN A 425 18.43 -2.16 -20.80
CA ASN A 425 19.26 -3.37 -20.86
C ASN A 425 20.31 -3.23 -21.97
N ASP A 426 21.50 -3.76 -21.68
CA ASP A 426 22.63 -3.86 -22.59
C ASP A 426 23.19 -5.29 -22.54
N SER A 427 23.14 -5.98 -23.67
CA SER A 427 23.59 -7.38 -23.75
C SER A 427 25.09 -7.57 -23.51
N TRP A 428 25.92 -6.52 -23.63
CA TRP A 428 27.39 -6.61 -23.52
C TRP A 428 27.97 -5.88 -22.32
N GLY A 429 27.20 -4.99 -21.71
CA GLY A 429 27.53 -4.31 -20.48
C GLY A 429 28.56 -3.19 -20.64
N ASP A 430 28.75 -2.68 -21.85
CA ASP A 430 29.62 -1.55 -22.17
C ASP A 430 28.85 -0.24 -22.41
N GLY A 431 27.58 -0.22 -22.03
CA GLY A 431 26.68 0.92 -22.12
C GLY A 431 26.02 1.02 -23.50
N TRP A 432 25.13 1.99 -23.67
CA TRP A 432 24.32 2.09 -24.89
C TRP A 432 25.04 2.68 -26.10
N ASN A 433 26.35 2.89 -26.03
CA ASN A 433 27.19 3.28 -27.18
C ASN A 433 26.65 4.51 -27.98
N GLY A 434 26.05 5.45 -27.26
CA GLY A 434 25.46 6.69 -27.78
C GLY A 434 24.01 6.58 -28.25
N ASN A 435 23.36 5.42 -28.09
CA ASN A 435 21.90 5.33 -28.24
C ASN A 435 21.26 5.96 -27.00
N VAL A 436 20.14 6.65 -27.22
CA VAL A 436 19.33 7.22 -26.14
C VAL A 436 17.87 6.86 -26.39
N LEU A 437 17.14 6.60 -25.30
CA LEU A 437 15.69 6.52 -25.32
C LEU A 437 15.15 7.92 -25.07
N THR A 438 14.15 8.36 -25.82
CA THR A 438 13.47 9.64 -25.63
C THR A 438 11.99 9.38 -25.48
N ILE A 439 11.36 9.97 -24.47
CA ILE A 439 9.92 9.92 -24.21
C ILE A 439 9.42 11.36 -24.12
N GLY A 440 8.73 11.83 -25.17
CA GLY A 440 8.38 13.24 -25.29
C GLY A 440 9.62 14.13 -25.39
N GLU A 441 9.88 14.93 -24.36
CA GLU A 441 11.07 15.79 -24.25
C GLU A 441 12.18 15.18 -23.37
N GLU A 442 11.88 14.11 -22.61
CA GLU A 442 12.79 13.47 -21.66
C GLU A 442 13.75 12.50 -22.37
N VAL A 443 15.00 12.41 -21.91
CA VAL A 443 16.07 11.60 -22.54
C VAL A 443 16.74 10.68 -21.51
N PHE A 444 16.80 9.39 -21.82
CA PHE A 444 17.34 8.32 -20.97
C PHE A 444 18.47 7.56 -21.67
N GLY A 445 19.33 6.91 -20.87
CA GLY A 445 20.41 6.06 -21.34
C GLY A 445 21.68 6.80 -21.82
N SER A 446 21.71 8.13 -21.78
CA SER A 446 22.93 8.91 -22.11
C SER A 446 24.07 8.64 -21.15
N ASP A 447 23.73 8.37 -19.89
CA ASP A 447 24.67 8.19 -18.79
C ASP A 447 24.91 6.69 -18.49
N PHE A 448 24.15 5.81 -19.18
CA PHE A 448 24.32 4.37 -19.11
C PHE A 448 25.57 3.93 -19.88
N THR A 449 26.71 4.03 -19.20
CA THR A 449 28.05 3.87 -19.78
C THR A 449 28.70 2.52 -19.51
N THR A 450 28.19 1.72 -18.56
CA THR A 450 28.63 0.36 -18.25
C THR A 450 27.53 -0.41 -17.53
N GLY A 451 27.51 -1.75 -17.61
CA GLY A 451 26.57 -2.60 -16.87
C GLY A 451 25.52 -3.25 -17.78
N LEU A 452 24.99 -4.41 -17.38
CA LEU A 452 24.04 -5.18 -18.23
C LEU A 452 22.61 -4.62 -18.19
N ALA A 453 22.29 -3.85 -17.15
CA ALA A 453 21.02 -3.19 -16.98
C ALA A 453 21.20 -1.89 -16.19
N ASP A 454 20.25 -0.99 -16.36
CA ASP A 454 20.12 0.27 -15.65
C ASP A 454 18.62 0.62 -15.52
N THR A 455 18.28 1.46 -14.57
CA THR A 455 16.89 1.89 -14.33
C THR A 455 16.81 3.41 -14.28
N ALA A 456 15.71 3.94 -14.76
CA ALA A 456 15.37 5.35 -14.64
C ALA A 456 13.88 5.51 -14.36
N SER A 457 13.47 6.69 -13.93
CA SER A 457 12.07 7.02 -13.69
C SER A 457 11.63 8.22 -14.53
N ALA A 458 10.34 8.28 -14.86
CA ALA A 458 9.69 9.43 -15.46
C ALA A 458 8.34 9.67 -14.81
N CYS A 459 7.94 10.93 -14.74
CA CYS A 459 6.58 11.30 -14.39
C CYS A 459 5.93 12.05 -15.55
N LEU A 460 4.88 11.46 -16.14
CA LEU A 460 4.22 12.01 -17.31
C LEU A 460 2.72 12.14 -17.09
N VAL A 461 2.17 13.34 -17.32
CA VAL A 461 0.72 13.59 -17.31
C VAL A 461 0.01 12.75 -18.37
N ASP A 462 -1.30 12.53 -18.21
CA ASP A 462 -2.12 11.87 -19.22
C ASP A 462 -1.92 12.53 -20.60
N GLY A 463 -1.71 11.69 -21.60
CA GLY A 463 -1.41 12.15 -22.95
C GLY A 463 -0.69 11.12 -23.80
N SER A 464 -0.34 11.56 -25.01
CA SER A 464 0.35 10.76 -26.01
C SER A 464 1.77 11.30 -26.23
N TYR A 465 2.78 10.47 -25.98
CA TYR A 465 4.19 10.84 -26.03
C TYR A 465 4.90 10.09 -27.16
N SER A 466 5.63 10.83 -28.00
CA SER A 466 6.51 10.18 -28.98
C SER A 466 7.65 9.48 -28.24
N VAL A 467 7.87 8.21 -28.57
CA VAL A 467 8.95 7.41 -28.02
C VAL A 467 9.91 7.03 -29.13
N THR A 468 11.19 7.37 -28.96
CA THR A 468 12.24 6.98 -29.90
C THR A 468 13.44 6.41 -29.19
N CYS A 469 14.07 5.39 -29.75
CA CYS A 469 15.37 4.90 -29.26
C CYS A 469 16.32 4.77 -30.45
N ASP A 470 17.32 5.64 -30.56
CA ASP A 470 18.29 5.64 -31.67
C ASP A 470 19.50 6.55 -31.32
N GLY A 471 20.38 6.81 -32.29
CA GLY A 471 21.44 7.81 -32.22
C GLY A 471 22.86 7.24 -32.10
N GLY A 472 22.98 5.98 -31.69
CA GLY A 472 24.25 5.32 -31.40
C GLY A 472 24.63 4.16 -32.31
N SER A 473 25.72 3.49 -31.93
CA SER A 473 26.17 2.24 -32.57
C SER A 473 25.61 1.02 -31.82
N TYR A 474 25.75 -0.18 -32.42
CA TYR A 474 25.44 -1.45 -31.75
C TYR A 474 23.99 -1.64 -31.27
N GLN A 475 23.05 -0.95 -31.91
CA GLN A 475 21.61 -0.95 -31.63
C GLN A 475 20.98 -2.33 -31.31
N SER A 476 21.50 -3.43 -31.87
CA SER A 476 21.02 -4.79 -31.60
C SER A 476 21.22 -5.30 -30.16
N GLU A 477 21.99 -4.60 -29.33
CA GLU A 477 22.23 -4.95 -27.92
C GLU A 477 21.35 -4.18 -26.93
N VAL A 478 20.68 -3.13 -27.42
CA VAL A 478 19.87 -2.20 -26.64
C VAL A 478 18.43 -2.69 -26.59
N SER A 479 17.90 -2.86 -25.37
CA SER A 479 16.46 -3.08 -25.15
C SER A 479 15.96 -2.35 -23.92
N TRP A 480 14.69 -1.99 -23.92
CA TRP A 480 14.08 -1.23 -22.83
C TRP A 480 12.61 -1.59 -22.64
N GLN A 481 12.11 -1.34 -21.42
CA GLN A 481 10.70 -1.48 -21.04
C GLN A 481 10.29 -0.25 -20.23
N ILE A 482 9.11 0.28 -20.51
CA ILE A 482 8.44 1.34 -19.75
C ILE A 482 7.28 0.67 -19.01
N VAL A 483 7.29 0.82 -17.69
CA VAL A 483 6.39 0.10 -16.77
C VAL A 483 5.70 1.12 -15.88
N ASP A 484 4.41 0.94 -15.62
CA ASP A 484 3.68 1.78 -14.65
C ASP A 484 3.99 1.42 -13.19
N ALA A 485 3.47 2.21 -12.25
CA ALA A 485 3.61 1.96 -10.81
C ALA A 485 3.09 0.59 -10.35
N ALA A 486 2.12 0.01 -11.07
CA ALA A 486 1.57 -1.31 -10.77
C ALA A 486 2.43 -2.47 -11.33
N GLY A 487 3.55 -2.17 -12.00
CA GLY A 487 4.41 -3.18 -12.63
C GLY A 487 3.93 -3.65 -14.00
N THR A 488 2.94 -2.98 -14.61
CA THR A 488 2.42 -3.30 -15.93
C THR A 488 3.32 -2.71 -17.02
N VAL A 489 3.78 -3.53 -17.97
CA VAL A 489 4.55 -3.05 -19.12
C VAL A 489 3.62 -2.28 -20.06
N LEU A 490 3.83 -0.96 -20.16
CA LEU A 490 3.08 -0.08 -21.04
C LEU A 490 3.64 -0.06 -22.46
N LEU A 491 4.97 -0.11 -22.59
CA LEU A 491 5.66 -0.11 -23.88
C LEU A 491 7.05 -0.75 -23.76
N GLU A 492 7.49 -1.46 -24.79
CA GLU A 492 8.83 -2.04 -24.84
C GLU A 492 9.42 -1.99 -26.25
N GLY A 493 10.74 -2.02 -26.34
CA GLY A 493 11.45 -1.92 -27.61
C GLY A 493 12.95 -2.12 -27.51
N GLY A 494 13.63 -1.85 -28.62
CA GLY A 494 15.09 -1.80 -28.72
C GLY A 494 15.54 -0.59 -29.53
N ALA A 495 16.73 -0.64 -30.11
CA ALA A 495 17.16 0.36 -31.09
C ALA A 495 17.27 -0.27 -32.51
N PRO A 496 16.89 0.44 -33.59
CA PRO A 496 16.17 1.70 -33.58
C PRO A 496 14.69 1.48 -33.24
N TYR A 497 14.05 2.45 -32.60
CA TYR A 497 12.62 2.44 -32.31
C TYR A 497 11.99 3.80 -32.55
N SER A 498 10.73 3.78 -33.03
CA SER A 498 9.84 4.92 -33.11
C SER A 498 8.42 4.43 -32.84
N GLY A 499 7.73 5.04 -31.89
CA GLY A 499 6.38 4.70 -31.50
C GLY A 499 5.75 5.77 -30.62
N VAL A 500 4.63 5.44 -29.98
CA VAL A 500 3.90 6.34 -29.08
C VAL A 500 3.54 5.61 -27.80
N LEU A 501 3.80 6.24 -26.66
CA LEU A 501 3.30 5.86 -25.34
C LEU A 501 2.01 6.65 -25.07
N ILE A 502 0.93 5.97 -24.70
CA ILE A 502 -0.33 6.60 -24.28
C ILE A 502 -0.52 6.37 -22.79
N LEU A 503 -0.83 7.43 -22.07
CA LEU A 503 -1.08 7.43 -20.63
C LEU A 503 -2.46 8.05 -20.38
N GLY A 504 -3.29 7.40 -19.56
CA GLY A 504 -4.68 7.80 -19.30
C GLY A 504 -5.63 7.64 -20.50
N GLU A 505 -6.82 8.25 -20.41
CA GLU A 505 -7.76 8.33 -21.54
C GLU A 505 -7.41 9.52 -22.45
N SER A 506 -6.90 9.24 -23.65
CA SER A 506 -6.69 10.26 -24.68
C SER A 506 -7.72 10.11 -25.82
N ASP A 507 -8.25 11.25 -26.31
CA ASP A 507 -9.06 11.33 -27.54
C ASP A 507 -8.19 11.28 -28.81
N ASP A 508 -6.91 10.92 -28.68
CA ASP A 508 -5.96 10.97 -29.78
C ASP A 508 -6.20 9.86 -30.79
N VAL A 509 -6.18 10.23 -32.06
CA VAL A 509 -6.27 9.30 -33.19
C VAL A 509 -4.87 9.06 -33.71
N LEU A 510 -4.34 7.87 -33.47
CA LEU A 510 -3.04 7.46 -33.98
C LEU A 510 -3.06 7.22 -35.50
N GLY A 511 -2.00 7.66 -36.17
CA GLY A 511 -1.73 7.33 -37.57
C GLY A 511 -0.78 8.33 -38.21
N CYS A 512 -0.34 8.03 -39.43
CA CYS A 512 0.56 8.94 -40.15
C CYS A 512 -0.06 10.33 -40.38
N THR A 513 0.58 11.38 -39.86
CA THR A 513 0.12 12.78 -40.00
C THR A 513 0.75 13.53 -41.17
N ASP A 514 1.73 12.93 -41.87
CA ASP A 514 2.38 13.54 -43.04
C ASP A 514 1.50 13.42 -44.30
N PRO A 515 1.01 14.53 -44.89
CA PRO A 515 0.17 14.50 -46.08
C PRO A 515 0.87 14.02 -47.36
N ASP A 516 2.20 13.95 -47.37
CA ASP A 516 3.01 13.43 -48.48
C ASP A 516 3.26 11.90 -48.35
N ALA A 517 2.88 11.27 -47.24
CA ALA A 517 2.97 9.82 -47.04
C ALA A 517 1.81 9.07 -47.73
N GLU A 518 2.06 7.82 -48.13
CA GLU A 518 1.06 6.98 -48.82
C GLU A 518 -0.08 6.51 -47.90
N ASN A 519 0.17 6.39 -46.60
CA ASN A 519 -0.82 6.07 -45.56
C ASN A 519 -1.24 7.26 -44.71
N TYR A 520 -1.12 8.48 -45.23
CA TYR A 520 -1.62 9.68 -44.56
C TYR A 520 -3.07 9.47 -44.05
N ASN A 521 -3.27 9.65 -42.75
CA ASN A 521 -4.57 9.63 -42.12
C ASN A 521 -4.97 11.07 -41.75
N PRO A 522 -5.95 11.68 -42.46
CA PRO A 522 -6.39 13.04 -42.16
C PRO A 522 -7.12 13.18 -40.83
N ASP A 523 -7.56 12.07 -40.23
CA ASP A 523 -8.20 12.05 -38.92
C ASP A 523 -7.18 11.84 -37.78
N ALA A 524 -5.91 11.51 -38.11
CA ALA A 524 -4.87 11.34 -37.09
C ALA A 524 -4.49 12.67 -36.44
N THR A 525 -4.48 12.69 -35.11
CA THR A 525 -4.05 13.83 -34.29
C THR A 525 -2.60 13.69 -33.82
N VAL A 526 -2.08 12.45 -33.77
CA VAL A 526 -0.72 12.12 -33.31
C VAL A 526 -0.08 11.16 -34.32
N ASP A 527 1.16 11.46 -34.71
CA ASP A 527 1.96 10.59 -35.57
C ASP A 527 2.45 9.37 -34.79
N ASP A 528 2.06 8.18 -35.23
CA ASP A 528 2.45 6.91 -34.62
C ASP A 528 3.74 6.32 -35.23
N GLY A 529 4.40 7.07 -36.12
CA GLY A 529 5.59 6.61 -36.84
C GLY A 529 5.29 5.60 -37.94
N SER A 530 4.01 5.34 -38.25
CA SER A 530 3.62 4.39 -39.30
C SER A 530 3.79 4.92 -40.72
N CYS A 531 4.15 6.21 -40.90
CA CYS A 531 4.28 6.84 -42.22
C CYS A 531 5.20 6.06 -43.17
N TYR A 532 4.71 5.74 -44.36
CA TYR A 532 5.55 5.19 -45.44
C TYR A 532 5.38 5.96 -46.75
N TYR A 533 6.43 5.96 -47.56
CA TYR A 533 6.53 6.75 -48.78
C TYR A 533 6.77 5.87 -50.02
N ALA A 534 6.47 6.43 -51.17
CA ALA A 534 6.65 5.78 -52.47
C ALA A 534 8.11 5.36 -52.69
N GLY A 535 8.39 4.05 -52.60
CA GLY A 535 9.73 3.48 -52.73
C GLY A 535 10.19 2.68 -51.51
N ASP A 536 9.48 2.80 -50.39
CA ASP A 536 9.72 1.98 -49.20
C ASP A 536 9.37 0.51 -49.49
N SER A 537 10.27 -0.39 -49.09
CA SER A 537 10.10 -1.83 -49.35
C SER A 537 9.15 -2.44 -48.32
N CYS A 538 7.85 -2.47 -48.64
CA CYS A 538 6.79 -3.12 -47.84
C CYS A 538 6.90 -4.67 -47.75
N ASN A 539 8.07 -5.26 -48.02
CA ASN A 539 8.27 -6.73 -47.98
C ASN A 539 8.70 -7.24 -46.59
N ILE A 540 8.81 -6.36 -45.60
CA ILE A 540 8.86 -6.74 -44.19
C ILE A 540 7.69 -6.01 -43.53
N ALA A 541 6.61 -6.74 -43.28
CA ALA A 541 5.66 -6.30 -42.27
C ALA A 541 6.40 -6.38 -40.93
N ILE A 542 6.50 -5.26 -40.20
CA ILE A 542 6.76 -5.35 -38.77
C ILE A 542 5.45 -5.88 -38.19
N GLU A 543 5.35 -7.21 -38.06
CA GLU A 543 4.30 -7.81 -37.25
C GLU A 543 4.55 -7.36 -35.81
N TYR A 544 3.54 -6.74 -35.20
CA TYR A 544 3.45 -6.67 -33.75
C TYR A 544 3.41 -8.11 -33.22
N THR A 545 4.53 -8.59 -32.69
CA THR A 545 4.57 -9.82 -31.88
C THR A 545 4.72 -9.42 -30.43
N GLY A 546 3.66 -8.84 -29.86
CA GLY A 546 3.37 -9.01 -28.44
C GLY A 546 2.95 -10.47 -28.24
N ASP A 547 3.92 -11.35 -28.04
CA ASP A 547 3.72 -12.69 -27.50
C ASP A 547 5.05 -13.17 -26.88
N PHE A 548 5.19 -12.93 -25.58
CA PHE A 548 6.00 -13.76 -24.71
C PHE A 548 5.08 -14.45 -23.70
N ASP A 549 4.19 -15.33 -24.17
CA ASP A 549 3.78 -16.42 -23.31
C ASP A 549 4.96 -17.39 -23.15
N GLY A 550 5.23 -17.71 -21.90
CA GLY A 550 6.47 -18.32 -21.44
C GLY A 550 6.81 -19.65 -22.12
N LEU A 551 8.11 -19.91 -22.11
CA LEU A 551 8.73 -21.21 -22.30
C LEU A 551 7.91 -22.35 -21.66
N ASP A 552 7.54 -23.38 -22.43
CA ASP A 552 7.36 -24.75 -21.94
C ASP A 552 7.52 -25.82 -23.07
N PRO A 553 7.76 -27.13 -22.81
CA PRO A 553 9.07 -27.71 -22.59
C PRO A 553 9.22 -29.05 -23.35
N VAL A 554 9.11 -29.15 -24.69
CA VAL A 554 8.99 -30.49 -25.32
C VAL A 554 10.08 -30.92 -26.31
N THR A 555 10.88 -30.05 -26.91
CA THR A 555 11.92 -30.57 -27.83
C THR A 555 13.21 -29.78 -27.76
N GLY A 556 14.03 -30.11 -26.76
CA GLY A 556 15.40 -29.63 -26.67
C GLY A 556 16.24 -29.94 -27.91
N ALA A 557 17.09 -28.98 -28.23
CA ALA A 557 18.32 -29.04 -29.01
C ALA A 557 18.22 -29.30 -30.54
N THR A 558 19.01 -28.51 -31.27
CA THR A 558 20.42 -28.91 -31.49
C THR A 558 21.37 -27.80 -31.11
#